data_AF-A0A357MR54-F1
#
_entry.id   AF-A0A357MR54-F1
#
_cell.length_a   1.000
_cell.length_b   1.000
_cell.length_c   1.000
_cell.angle_alpha   90.00
_cell.angle_beta   90.00
_cell.angle_gamma   90.00
#
_symmetry.space_group_name_H-M   'P 1'
#
loop_
_entity.id
_entity.type
_entity.pdbx_description
1 polymer ?
#
loop_
_entity_poly.entity_id
_entity_poly.type
_entity_poly.pdbx_seq_one_letter_code
_entity_poly.pdbx_strand_id
1 'polypeptide(L)'
;LDQLGWQLPVSNIRYWILALPTPTSKIDSIYFDQYGHLTDLKQNGWQIKYSEFQVQAGKNFDLPKIIELKNKEIVIKLKITEHNLNI
;
A
#
# COMPACT_ATOMS: atom_id res chain seq x y z
N LEU A 1 -14.45 6.58 18.09
CA LEU A 1 -15.01 6.67 16.73
C LEU A 1 -15.18 5.23 16.24
N ASP A 2 -16.26 4.61 16.67
CA ASP A 2 -16.72 3.30 16.20
C ASP A 2 -17.56 3.52 14.93
N GLN A 3 -17.13 3.09 13.75
CA GLN A 3 -18.03 2.80 12.63
C GLN A 3 -17.43 1.75 11.67
N LEU A 4 -18.28 0.75 11.37
CA LEU A 4 -18.12 -0.43 10.50
C LEU A 4 -17.56 -1.67 11.22
N GLY A 5 -18.42 -2.68 11.39
CA GLY A 5 -18.15 -4.00 11.98
C GLY A 5 -17.24 -4.92 11.13
N TRP A 6 -16.17 -4.35 10.58
CA TRP A 6 -15.06 -5.05 9.96
C TRP A 6 -13.80 -4.64 10.73
N GLN A 7 -13.06 -5.58 11.32
CA GLN A 7 -11.80 -5.30 12.02
C GLN A 7 -10.67 -4.99 11.01
N LEU A 8 -10.87 -3.99 10.17
CA LEU A 8 -9.81 -3.49 9.31
C LEU A 8 -8.77 -2.83 10.23
N PRO A 9 -7.49 -3.22 10.20
CA PRO A 9 -6.45 -2.49 10.93
C PRO A 9 -6.18 -1.17 10.20
N VAL A 10 -7.07 -0.19 10.40
CA VAL A 10 -7.06 1.11 9.70
C VAL A 10 -5.70 1.81 9.86
N SER A 11 -5.05 1.62 11.01
CA SER A 11 -3.70 2.14 11.28
C SER A 11 -2.65 1.62 10.29
N ASN A 12 -2.71 0.34 9.90
CA ASN A 12 -1.74 -0.27 8.99
C ASN A 12 -1.97 0.15 7.53
N ILE A 13 -3.24 0.26 7.14
CA ILE A 13 -3.63 0.61 5.78
C ILE A 13 -3.10 1.99 5.39
N ARG A 14 -3.04 2.95 6.33
CA ARG A 14 -2.45 4.26 6.07
C ARG A 14 -0.99 4.17 5.60
N TYR A 15 -0.19 3.27 6.16
CA TYR A 15 1.20 3.07 5.74
C TYR A 15 1.27 2.37 4.38
N TRP A 16 0.47 1.32 4.19
CA TRP A 16 0.46 0.57 2.94
C TRP A 16 -0.03 1.40 1.75
N ILE A 17 -0.99 2.33 1.94
CA ILE A 17 -1.39 3.26 0.87
C ILE A 17 -0.21 4.12 0.39
N LEU A 18 0.75 4.40 1.27
CA LEU A 18 1.96 5.16 0.95
C LEU A 18 3.11 4.27 0.45
N ALA A 19 2.84 2.99 0.17
CA ALA A 19 3.84 1.98 -0.15
C ALA A 19 4.93 1.83 0.94
N LEU A 20 4.56 2.02 2.21
CA LEU A 20 5.45 1.87 3.36
C LEU A 20 5.05 0.66 4.22
N PRO A 21 6.02 -0.12 4.73
CA PRO A 21 5.74 -1.09 5.77
C PRO A 21 5.33 -0.38 7.06
N THR A 22 4.50 -1.03 7.85
CA THR A 22 4.13 -0.53 9.18
C THR A 22 5.34 -0.66 10.12
N PRO A 23 5.56 0.33 11.02
CA PRO A 23 6.73 0.32 11.91
C PRO A 23 6.60 -0.65 13.08
N THR A 24 5.38 -1.11 13.38
CA THR A 24 5.08 -1.89 14.59
C THR A 24 5.03 -3.39 14.36
N SER A 25 5.17 -3.87 13.12
CA SER A 25 5.09 -5.29 12.78
C SER A 25 6.19 -5.73 11.84
N LYS A 26 6.61 -7.00 11.96
CA LYS A 26 7.65 -7.58 11.11
C LYS A 26 7.14 -7.74 9.68
N ILE A 27 8.03 -7.51 8.72
CA ILE A 27 7.79 -7.79 7.30
C ILE A 27 7.98 -9.29 7.08
N ASP A 28 6.98 -9.95 6.49
CA ASP A 28 7.04 -11.39 6.14
C ASP A 28 7.74 -11.59 4.79
N SER A 29 7.43 -10.75 3.80
CA SER A 29 8.15 -10.70 2.53
C SER A 29 8.02 -9.32 1.88
N ILE A 30 9.04 -8.92 1.12
CA ILE A 30 9.06 -7.67 0.37
C ILE A 30 9.74 -7.90 -0.98
N TYR A 31 9.11 -7.42 -2.05
CA TYR A 31 9.62 -7.57 -3.42
C TYR A 31 9.61 -6.23 -4.13
N PHE A 32 10.68 -5.97 -4.87
CA PHE A 32 10.85 -4.79 -5.69
C PHE A 32 11.01 -5.18 -7.16
N ASP A 33 10.58 -4.30 -8.06
CA ASP A 33 10.93 -4.41 -9.47
C ASP A 33 12.35 -3.87 -9.77
N GLN A 34 12.76 -3.96 -11.03
CA GLN A 34 14.06 -3.45 -11.50
C GLN A 34 14.24 -1.93 -11.35
N TYR A 35 13.15 -1.18 -11.17
CA TYR A 35 13.15 0.27 -10.98
C TYR A 35 13.15 0.65 -9.48
N GLY A 36 13.15 -0.34 -8.59
CA GLY A 36 13.12 -0.13 -7.15
C GLY A 36 11.72 0.13 -6.59
N HIS A 37 10.68 -0.11 -7.37
CA HIS A 37 9.30 0.04 -6.89
C HIS A 37 8.90 -1.15 -6.04
N LEU A 38 8.31 -0.89 -4.87
CA LEU A 38 7.73 -1.93 -4.04
C LEU A 38 6.54 -2.56 -4.77
N THR A 39 6.61 -3.81 -5.22
CA THR A 39 5.55 -4.48 -5.99
C THR A 39 4.69 -5.43 -5.17
N ASP A 40 5.27 -6.07 -4.14
CA ASP A 40 4.55 -6.98 -3.25
C ASP A 40 5.10 -6.88 -1.83
N LEU A 41 4.21 -6.70 -0.86
CA LEU A 41 4.50 -6.66 0.57
C LEU A 41 3.58 -7.65 1.27
N LYS A 42 4.15 -8.53 2.10
CA LYS A 42 3.39 -9.32 3.07
C LYS A 42 3.74 -8.88 4.48
N GLN A 43 2.74 -8.47 5.23
CA GLN A 43 2.92 -7.97 6.60
C GLN A 43 1.61 -8.13 7.39
N ASN A 44 1.72 -8.62 8.62
CA ASN A 44 0.59 -8.73 9.56
C ASN A 44 -0.62 -9.51 8.99
N GLY A 45 -0.36 -10.57 8.22
CA GLY A 45 -1.41 -11.40 7.60
C GLY A 45 -2.07 -10.80 6.36
N TRP A 46 -1.58 -9.66 5.87
CA TRP A 46 -2.01 -9.02 4.63
C TRP A 46 -0.96 -9.19 3.54
N GLN A 47 -1.42 -9.36 2.31
CA GLN A 47 -0.65 -9.20 1.09
C GLN A 47 -1.09 -7.90 0.41
N ILE A 48 -0.14 -7.06 0.07
CA ILE A 48 -0.34 -5.77 -0.60
C ILE A 48 0.42 -5.81 -1.92
N LYS A 49 -0.30 -5.62 -3.02
CA LYS A 49 0.28 -5.50 -4.36
C LYS A 49 0.14 -4.10 -4.88
N TYR A 50 1.21 -3.62 -5.50
CA TYR A 50 1.28 -2.29 -6.09
C TYR A 50 1.53 -2.43 -7.59
N SER A 51 0.82 -1.64 -8.37
CA SER A 51 0.90 -1.71 -9.84
C SER A 51 0.55 -0.37 -10.47
N GLU A 52 0.77 -0.29 -11.79
CA GLU A 52 0.53 0.91 -12.60
C GLU A 52 1.29 2.12 -12.02
N PHE A 53 2.60 1.95 -11.78
CA PHE A 53 3.46 3.03 -11.33
C PHE A 53 3.47 4.16 -12.36
N GLN A 54 3.29 5.39 -11.88
CA GLN A 54 3.31 6.58 -12.70
C GLN A 54 4.36 7.57 -12.18
N VAL A 55 5.22 8.01 -13.11
CA VAL A 55 6.15 9.11 -12.91
C VAL A 55 5.40 10.35 -12.46
N GLN A 56 5.88 10.94 -11.36
CA GLN A 56 5.35 12.20 -10.85
C GLN A 56 6.11 13.35 -11.49
N ALA A 57 5.42 14.18 -12.27
CA ALA A 57 6.05 15.31 -12.95
C ALA A 57 6.79 16.22 -11.95
N GLY A 58 8.08 16.46 -12.19
CA GLY A 58 8.92 17.28 -11.32
C GLY A 58 9.36 16.61 -10.01
N LYS A 59 9.14 15.29 -9.83
CA LYS A 59 9.64 14.53 -8.68
C LYS A 59 10.48 13.33 -9.15
N ASN A 60 11.41 12.89 -8.28
CA ASN A 60 12.34 11.79 -8.57
C ASN A 60 11.82 10.43 -8.07
N PHE A 61 10.51 10.25 -7.98
CA PHE A 61 9.89 9.01 -7.53
C PHE A 61 8.59 8.74 -8.27
N ASP A 62 8.31 7.46 -8.46
CA ASP A 62 7.06 6.99 -9.04
C ASP A 62 6.10 6.60 -7.93
N LEU A 63 4.80 6.72 -8.20
CA LEU A 63 3.75 6.31 -7.28
C LEU A 63 2.84 5.27 -7.93
N PRO A 64 2.40 4.24 -7.18
CA PRO A 64 1.47 3.25 -7.71
C PRO A 64 0.09 3.87 -7.94
N LYS A 65 -0.52 3.63 -9.10
CA LYS A 65 -1.91 4.00 -9.34
C LYS A 65 -2.90 2.99 -8.79
N ILE A 66 -2.48 1.74 -8.61
CA ILE A 66 -3.34 0.69 -8.08
C ILE A 66 -2.67 0.02 -6.89
N ILE A 67 -3.44 -0.13 -5.81
CA ILE A 67 -3.06 -0.86 -4.61
C ILE A 67 -4.14 -1.91 -4.32
N GLU A 68 -3.73 -3.18 -4.28
CA GLU A 68 -4.60 -4.30 -3.94
C GLU A 68 -4.17 -4.86 -2.58
N LEU A 69 -5.06 -4.79 -1.59
CA LEU A 69 -4.85 -5.35 -0.26
C LEU A 69 -5.71 -6.60 -0.09
N LYS A 70 -5.10 -7.70 0.33
CA LYS A 70 -5.79 -8.96 0.53
C LYS A 70 -5.39 -9.58 1.86
N ASN A 71 -6.38 -10.02 2.63
CA ASN A 71 -6.17 -10.98 3.71
C ASN A 71 -7.02 -12.24 3.45
N LYS A 72 -7.25 -13.05 4.48
CA LYS A 72 -8.04 -14.30 4.37
C LYS A 72 -9.52 -14.07 4.05
N GLU A 73 -10.07 -12.91 4.38
CA GLU A 73 -11.51 -12.63 4.37
C GLU A 73 -11.90 -11.52 3.39
N ILE A 74 -11.00 -10.58 3.13
CA ILE A 74 -11.28 -9.32 2.46
C ILE A 74 -10.26 -9.08 1.35
N VAL A 75 -10.76 -8.57 0.22
CA VAL A 75 -9.95 -8.00 -0.86
C VAL A 75 -10.40 -6.56 -1.08
N ILE A 76 -9.46 -5.63 -1.07
CA ILE A 76 -9.67 -4.21 -1.32
C ILE A 76 -8.81 -3.81 -2.50
N LYS A 77 -9.40 -3.15 -3.50
CA LYS A 77 -8.69 -2.55 -4.62
C LYS A 77 -8.89 -1.05 -4.60
N LEU A 78 -7.80 -0.31 -4.52
CA LEU A 78 -7.76 1.15 -4.52
C LEU A 78 -7.15 1.61 -5.84
N LYS A 79 -7.80 2.58 -6.48
CA LYS A 79 -7.25 3.30 -7.63
C LYS A 79 -7.02 4.74 -7.24
N ILE A 80 -5.75 5.17 -7.22
CA ILE A 80 -5.38 6.53 -6.84
C ILE A 80 -5.46 7.43 -8.07
N THR A 81 -6.47 8.29 -8.10
CA THR A 81 -6.68 9.26 -9.18
C THR A 81 -5.77 10.47 -9.03
N GLU A 82 -5.68 11.02 -7.81
CA GLU A 82 -4.89 12.22 -7.49
C GLU A 82 -4.07 12.04 -6.20
N HIS A 83 -2.86 12.59 -6.20
CA HIS A 83 -1.94 12.55 -5.05
C HIS A 83 -1.70 13.97 -4.54
N ASN A 84 -2.44 14.39 -3.50
CA ASN A 84 -2.13 15.60 -2.74
C ASN A 84 -1.25 15.24 -1.54
N LEU A 85 0.02 14.94 -1.81
CA LEU A 85 1.02 14.70 -0.76
C LEU A 85 1.65 16.04 -0.35
N ASN A 86 1.19 16.61 0.76
CA ASN A 86 1.93 17.63 1.51
C ASN A 86 3.02 16.90 2.31
N ILE A 87 4.23 16.85 1.75
CA ILE A 87 5.44 16.41 2.43
C ILE A 87 6.27 17.64 2.77
#